data_AF-A0A1L9V196-F1
#
_entry.id   AF-A0A1L9V196-F1
#
_cell.length_a   1.000
_cell.length_b   1.000
_cell.length_c   1.000
_cell.angle_alpha   90.00
_cell.angle_beta   90.00
_cell.angle_gamma   90.00
#
_symmetry.space_group_name_H-M   'P 1'
#
loop_
_entity.id
_entity.type
_entity.pdbx_description
1 polymer ?
#
loop_
_entity_poly.entity_id
_entity_poly.type
_entity_poly.pdbx_seq_one_letter_code
_entity_poly.pdbx_strand_id
1 'polypeptide(L)'
;MFNPLHSVMCLLAFWAEPLLIRIEDYFERTGRWKMAQRLREKQGSWRMINFTETSEAVISLIETNMRRHELLQREAYLKERCQRRERKELSKDDEEQLEAWHKELNELNVDIWRTEREDYIYSLKVPSSPWRRALLTRLVHPEWYLVSYLRLDCTMRGGCCGRDCGCCERPRSTHRPDSLGHCTGECGCCTRARGFKLSSEGHRLAKAGWLCAGVGLVLYLRV
;
A
#
# COMPACT_ATOMS: atom_id res chain seq x y z
N MET A 1 32.58 -8.16 -17.02
CA MET A 1 33.48 -7.14 -17.61
C MET A 1 33.22 -5.81 -16.92
N PHE A 2 34.25 -5.20 -16.33
CA PHE A 2 34.17 -3.87 -15.72
C PHE A 2 34.06 -2.83 -16.84
N ASN A 3 32.99 -2.02 -16.86
CA ASN A 3 32.88 -0.91 -17.80
C ASN A 3 33.38 0.39 -17.13
N PRO A 4 34.56 0.91 -17.49
CA PRO A 4 35.14 2.08 -16.83
C PRO A 4 34.30 3.35 -16.99
N LEU A 5 33.56 3.51 -18.10
CA LEU A 5 32.63 4.63 -18.30
C LEU A 5 31.49 4.61 -17.27
N HIS A 6 31.06 3.41 -16.87
CA HIS A 6 29.99 3.21 -15.90
C HIS A 6 30.42 3.62 -14.48
N SER A 7 31.69 3.37 -14.11
CA SER A 7 32.23 3.76 -12.81
C SER A 7 32.42 5.28 -12.67
N VAL A 8 32.85 5.95 -13.75
CA VAL A 8 32.94 7.42 -13.81
C VAL A 8 31.56 8.07 -13.66
N MET A 9 30.54 7.53 -14.33
CA MET A 9 29.16 8.01 -14.20
C MET A 9 28.62 7.88 -12.77
N CYS A 10 28.94 6.80 -12.06
CA CYS A 10 28.56 6.62 -10.66
C CYS A 10 29.16 7.70 -9.76
N LEU A 11 30.45 8.00 -9.93
CA LEU A 11 31.15 9.03 -9.16
C LEU A 11 30.58 10.42 -9.44
N LEU A 12 30.36 10.77 -10.71
CA LEU A 12 29.75 12.05 -11.08
C LEU A 12 28.33 12.20 -10.49
N ALA A 13 27.53 11.14 -10.54
CA ALA A 13 26.20 11.12 -9.93
C ALA A 13 26.25 11.24 -8.40
N PHE A 14 27.30 10.73 -7.76
CA PHE A 14 27.50 10.91 -6.33
C PHE A 14 27.74 12.39 -5.99
N TRP A 15 28.67 13.03 -6.68
CA TRP A 15 29.00 14.45 -6.47
C TRP A 15 27.86 15.41 -6.84
N ALA A 16 27.07 15.07 -7.86
CA ALA A 16 25.95 15.90 -8.29
C ALA A 16 24.70 15.77 -7.38
N GLU A 17 24.63 14.79 -6.47
CA GLU A 17 23.40 14.51 -5.70
C GLU A 17 22.84 15.73 -4.96
N PRO A 18 23.63 16.56 -4.24
CA PRO A 18 23.07 17.72 -3.55
C PRO A 18 22.34 18.68 -4.48
N LEU A 19 22.83 18.84 -5.72
CA LEU A 19 22.17 19.65 -6.74
C LEU A 19 20.91 18.95 -7.28
N LEU A 20 20.98 17.64 -7.53
CA LEU A 20 19.85 16.86 -8.01
C LEU A 20 18.70 16.84 -7.00
N ILE A 21 18.98 16.75 -5.70
CA ILE A 21 17.99 16.85 -4.63
C ILE A 21 17.31 18.23 -4.66
N ARG A 22 18.06 19.33 -4.82
CA ARG A 22 17.45 20.66 -4.95
C ARG A 22 16.51 20.78 -6.15
N ILE A 23 16.84 20.10 -7.25
CA ILE A 23 15.99 20.02 -8.44
C ILE A 23 14.74 19.16 -8.16
N GLU A 24 14.87 18.04 -7.45
CA GLU A 24 13.73 17.25 -6.98
C GLU A 24 12.78 18.11 -6.13
N ASP A 25 13.30 18.81 -5.12
CA ASP A 25 12.51 19.66 -4.21
C ASP A 25 11.80 20.80 -4.96
N TYR A 26 12.43 21.33 -6.01
CA TYR A 26 11.80 22.30 -6.88
C TYR A 26 10.63 21.68 -7.67
N PHE A 27 10.82 20.49 -8.23
CA PHE A 27 9.74 19.77 -8.93
C PHE A 27 8.59 19.42 -7.99
N GLU A 28 8.86 18.99 -6.75
CA GLU A 28 7.81 18.71 -5.79
C GLU A 28 7.04 19.97 -5.40
N ARG A 29 7.73 21.06 -5.05
CA ARG A 29 7.09 22.34 -4.67
C ARG A 29 6.25 22.96 -5.79
N THR A 30 6.60 22.69 -7.05
CA THR A 30 5.86 23.17 -8.22
C THR A 30 4.79 22.20 -8.73
N GLY A 31 4.52 21.11 -7.99
CA GLY A 31 3.53 20.09 -8.38
C GLY A 31 3.96 19.19 -9.54
N ARG A 32 5.21 19.30 -10.02
CA ARG A 32 5.79 18.49 -11.10
C ARG A 32 6.32 17.15 -10.56
N TRP A 33 5.53 16.48 -9.73
CA TRP A 33 5.93 15.27 -9.00
C TRP A 33 6.44 14.13 -9.90
N LYS A 34 5.82 13.91 -11.07
CA LYS A 34 6.27 12.91 -12.05
C LYS A 34 7.71 13.15 -12.51
N MET A 35 8.12 14.42 -12.59
CA MET A 35 9.48 14.77 -12.96
C MET A 35 10.46 14.53 -11.82
N ALA A 36 10.06 14.78 -10.58
CA ALA A 36 10.85 14.38 -9.40
C ALA A 36 11.05 12.86 -9.36
N GLN A 37 9.99 12.06 -9.59
CA GLN A 37 10.08 10.60 -9.62
C GLN A 37 10.99 10.08 -10.73
N ARG A 38 10.84 10.59 -11.96
CA ARG A 38 11.76 10.25 -13.08
C ARG A 38 13.21 10.61 -12.78
N LEU A 39 13.45 11.73 -12.08
CA LEU A 39 14.80 12.14 -11.70
C LEU A 39 15.41 11.19 -10.65
N ARG A 40 14.59 10.70 -9.71
CA ARG A 40 15.00 9.69 -8.71
C ARG A 40 15.31 8.34 -9.35
N GLU A 41 14.48 7.90 -10.30
CA GLU A 41 14.74 6.68 -11.06
C GLU A 41 16.10 6.75 -11.78
N LYS A 42 16.38 7.88 -12.47
CA LYS A 42 17.67 8.10 -13.12
C LYS A 42 18.83 8.07 -12.13
N GLN A 43 18.72 8.77 -11.01
CA GLN A 43 19.75 8.73 -9.95
C GLN A 43 19.94 7.33 -9.37
N GLY A 44 18.86 6.56 -9.19
CA GLY A 44 18.92 5.17 -8.75
C GLY A 44 19.71 4.31 -9.72
N SER A 45 19.48 4.47 -11.03
CA SER A 45 20.22 3.76 -12.07
C SER A 45 21.72 4.11 -12.10
N TRP A 46 22.07 5.35 -11.74
CA TRP A 46 23.47 5.81 -11.75
C TRP A 46 24.27 5.39 -10.52
N ARG A 47 23.63 5.06 -9.39
CA ARG A 47 24.33 4.86 -8.10
C ARG A 47 24.74 3.41 -7.80
N MET A 48 24.39 2.43 -8.65
CA MET A 48 24.57 1.00 -8.36
C MET A 48 24.20 0.64 -6.91
N ILE A 49 23.10 1.20 -6.41
CA ILE A 49 22.62 0.93 -5.05
C ILE A 49 22.46 -0.58 -4.90
N ASN A 50 22.82 -1.13 -3.73
CA ASN A 50 22.58 -2.54 -3.41
C ASN A 50 21.09 -2.85 -3.55
N PHE A 51 20.74 -3.34 -4.74
CA PHE A 51 19.37 -3.54 -5.16
C PHE A 51 18.71 -4.61 -4.32
N THR A 52 19.48 -5.57 -3.80
CA THR A 52 18.97 -6.69 -3.03
C THR A 52 18.41 -6.21 -1.68
N GLU A 53 19.23 -5.57 -0.85
CA GLU A 53 18.79 -5.11 0.49
C GLU A 53 17.69 -4.05 0.40
N THR A 54 17.81 -3.14 -0.57
CA THR A 54 16.77 -2.12 -0.81
C THR A 54 15.48 -2.75 -1.31
N SER A 55 15.54 -3.74 -2.20
CA SER A 55 14.34 -4.39 -2.72
C SER A 55 13.63 -5.23 -1.66
N GLU A 56 14.37 -5.96 -0.82
CA GLU A 56 13.80 -6.71 0.31
C GLU A 56 13.04 -5.80 1.28
N ALA A 57 13.66 -4.69 1.72
CA ALA A 57 13.01 -3.74 2.62
C ALA A 57 11.75 -3.10 2.00
N VAL A 58 11.79 -2.77 0.70
CA VAL A 58 10.63 -2.22 -0.02
C VAL A 58 9.53 -3.25 -0.22
N ILE A 59 9.87 -4.51 -0.53
CA ILE A 59 8.92 -5.61 -0.61
C ILE A 59 8.22 -5.79 0.74
N SER A 60 8.98 -5.84 1.84
CA SER A 60 8.40 -5.93 3.19
C SER A 60 7.45 -4.77 3.48
N LEU A 61 7.80 -3.53 3.11
CA LEU A 61 6.89 -2.38 3.25
C LEU A 61 5.59 -2.53 2.46
N ILE A 62 5.68 -3.01 1.22
CA ILE A 62 4.49 -3.24 0.38
C ILE A 62 3.61 -4.34 1.00
N GLU A 63 4.21 -5.44 1.46
CA GLU A 63 3.49 -6.55 2.08
C GLU A 63 2.81 -6.14 3.39
N THR A 64 3.51 -5.40 4.26
CA THR A 64 2.94 -4.87 5.51
C THR A 64 1.82 -3.86 5.22
N ASN A 65 1.99 -2.96 4.24
CA ASN A 65 0.93 -2.05 3.82
C ASN A 65 -0.32 -2.80 3.32
N MET A 66 -0.13 -3.82 2.49
CA MET A 66 -1.21 -4.67 2.01
C MET A 66 -1.92 -5.39 3.17
N ARG A 67 -1.17 -5.99 4.09
CA ARG A 67 -1.72 -6.65 5.28
C ARG A 67 -2.54 -5.66 6.11
N ARG A 68 -2.02 -4.46 6.34
CA ARG A 68 -2.75 -3.41 7.07
C ARG A 68 -4.07 -3.07 6.36
N HIS A 69 -4.07 -2.94 5.04
CA HIS A 69 -5.31 -2.72 4.28
C HIS A 69 -6.34 -3.84 4.44
N GLU A 70 -5.92 -5.10 4.53
CA GLU A 70 -6.83 -6.22 4.84
C GLU A 70 -7.46 -6.08 6.22
N LEU A 71 -6.63 -5.83 7.24
CA LEU A 71 -7.08 -5.66 8.62
C LEU A 71 -8.07 -4.50 8.74
N LEU A 72 -7.78 -3.35 8.12
CA LEU A 72 -8.65 -2.17 8.13
C LEU A 72 -9.99 -2.41 7.42
N GLN A 73 -9.99 -3.17 6.32
CA GLN A 73 -11.21 -3.51 5.61
C GLN A 73 -12.07 -4.51 6.39
N ARG A 74 -11.43 -5.45 7.08
CA ARG A 74 -12.11 -6.38 8.00
C ARG A 74 -12.71 -5.63 9.19
N GLU A 75 -11.93 -4.74 9.81
CA GLU A 75 -12.38 -3.89 10.91
C GLU A 75 -13.61 -3.07 10.50
N ALA A 76 -13.55 -2.39 9.36
CA ALA A 76 -14.66 -1.60 8.83
C ALA A 76 -15.91 -2.45 8.58
N TYR A 77 -15.75 -3.64 8.01
CA TYR A 77 -16.85 -4.56 7.78
C TYR A 77 -17.51 -5.02 9.09
N LEU A 78 -16.72 -5.40 10.09
CA LEU A 78 -17.23 -5.84 11.38
C LEU A 78 -17.91 -4.71 12.14
N LYS A 79 -17.34 -3.50 12.16
CA LYS A 79 -17.99 -2.32 12.75
C LYS A 79 -19.35 -2.04 12.12
N GLU A 80 -19.46 -2.12 10.78
CA GLU A 80 -20.74 -1.99 10.07
C GLU A 80 -21.75 -3.08 10.53
N ARG A 81 -21.27 -4.31 10.76
CA ARG A 81 -22.12 -5.44 11.19
C ARG A 81 -22.59 -5.29 12.64
N CYS A 82 -21.70 -4.97 13.58
CA CYS A 82 -22.05 -4.73 14.98
C CYS A 82 -23.10 -3.62 15.08
N GLN A 83 -22.83 -2.45 14.47
CA GLN A 83 -23.76 -1.32 14.47
C GLN A 83 -25.13 -1.65 13.88
N ARG A 84 -25.18 -2.49 12.83
CA ARG A 84 -26.46 -2.92 12.24
C ARG A 84 -27.20 -3.90 13.16
N ARG A 85 -26.48 -4.74 13.89
CA ARG A 85 -27.07 -5.78 14.75
C ARG A 85 -27.57 -5.19 16.06
N GLU A 86 -26.81 -4.31 16.69
CA GLU A 86 -27.17 -3.58 17.92
C GLU A 86 -28.43 -2.71 17.78
N ARG A 87 -28.78 -2.31 16.56
CA ARG A 87 -30.02 -1.55 16.28
C ARG A 87 -31.29 -2.41 16.28
N LYS A 88 -31.17 -3.72 16.45
CA LYS A 88 -32.29 -4.67 16.44
C LYS A 88 -32.38 -5.38 17.79
N GLU A 89 -33.55 -5.92 18.11
CA GLU A 89 -33.68 -6.89 19.20
C GLU A 89 -32.74 -8.07 18.93
N LEU A 90 -31.99 -8.46 19.97
CA LEU A 90 -30.97 -9.49 19.90
C LEU A 90 -31.58 -10.81 20.38
N SER A 91 -31.40 -11.87 19.60
CA SER A 91 -31.54 -13.23 20.11
C SER A 91 -30.29 -13.63 20.90
N LYS A 92 -30.35 -14.74 21.63
CA LYS A 92 -29.16 -15.31 22.30
C LYS A 92 -28.02 -15.61 21.32
N ASP A 93 -28.33 -16.20 20.16
CA ASP A 93 -27.35 -16.45 19.09
C ASP A 93 -26.72 -15.14 18.58
N ASP A 94 -27.48 -14.05 18.59
CA ASP A 94 -26.98 -12.74 18.18
C ASP A 94 -26.04 -12.12 19.18
N GLU A 95 -26.30 -12.30 20.47
CA GLU A 95 -25.40 -11.89 21.54
C GLU A 95 -24.07 -12.64 21.44
N GLU A 96 -24.11 -13.97 21.24
CA GLU A 96 -22.91 -14.80 21.06
C GLU A 96 -22.12 -14.37 19.81
N GLN A 97 -22.81 -14.10 18.69
CA GLN A 97 -22.17 -13.64 17.46
C GLN A 97 -21.57 -12.23 17.58
N LEU A 98 -22.25 -11.34 18.31
CA LEU A 98 -21.80 -9.97 18.54
C LEU A 98 -20.56 -9.95 19.45
N GLU A 99 -20.55 -10.78 20.49
CA GLU A 99 -19.38 -10.97 21.37
C GLU A 99 -18.19 -11.51 20.56
N ALA A 100 -18.41 -12.49 19.68
CA ALA A 100 -17.36 -12.99 18.79
C ALA A 100 -16.80 -11.89 17.86
N TRP A 101 -17.66 -11.01 17.32
CA TRP A 101 -17.20 -9.87 16.51
C TRP A 101 -16.44 -8.82 17.32
N HIS A 102 -16.85 -8.54 18.56
CA HIS A 102 -16.13 -7.63 19.45
C HIS A 102 -14.75 -8.19 19.81
N LYS A 103 -14.65 -9.49 20.08
CA LYS A 103 -13.37 -10.16 20.27
C LYS A 103 -12.46 -10.03 19.05
N GLU A 104 -13.00 -10.31 17.86
CA GLU A 104 -12.24 -10.16 16.60
C GLU A 104 -11.79 -8.71 16.37
N LEU A 105 -12.64 -7.71 16.67
CA LEU A 105 -12.26 -6.29 16.58
C LEU A 105 -11.10 -5.93 17.53
N ASN A 106 -11.06 -6.48 18.73
CA ASN A 106 -9.95 -6.28 19.66
C ASN A 106 -8.65 -6.89 19.13
N GLU A 107 -8.72 -8.11 18.57
CA GLU A 107 -7.57 -8.78 17.94
C GLU A 107 -7.06 -7.99 16.73
N LEU A 108 -7.96 -7.49 15.88
CA LEU A 108 -7.62 -6.65 14.73
C LEU A 108 -6.91 -5.36 15.15
N ASN A 109 -7.33 -4.73 16.25
CA ASN A 109 -6.68 -3.52 16.73
C ASN A 109 -5.21 -3.77 17.14
N VAL A 110 -4.94 -4.90 17.79
CA VAL A 110 -3.57 -5.33 18.14
C VAL A 110 -2.75 -5.59 16.88
N ASP A 111 -3.32 -6.27 15.89
CA ASP A 111 -2.64 -6.58 14.64
C ASP A 111 -2.37 -5.32 13.79
N ILE A 112 -3.33 -4.38 13.73
CA ILE A 112 -3.13 -3.09 13.06
C ILE A 112 -1.95 -2.35 13.70
N TRP A 113 -1.94 -2.24 15.03
CA TRP A 113 -0.83 -1.61 15.75
C TRP A 113 0.51 -2.30 15.47
N ARG A 114 0.54 -3.64 15.38
CA ARG A 114 1.74 -4.39 15.01
C ARG A 114 2.21 -4.02 13.60
N THR A 115 1.30 -3.99 12.62
CA THR A 115 1.65 -3.61 11.24
C THR A 115 2.14 -2.16 11.12
N GLU A 116 1.60 -1.23 11.90
CA GLU A 116 2.08 0.16 11.95
C GLU A 116 3.53 0.23 12.45
N ARG A 117 3.90 -0.61 13.43
CA ARG A 117 5.29 -0.70 13.91
C ARG A 117 6.21 -1.40 12.93
N GLU A 118 5.74 -2.46 12.28
CA GLU A 118 6.47 -3.14 11.21
C GLU A 118 6.79 -2.16 10.07
N ASP A 119 5.81 -1.37 9.61
CA ASP A 119 6.00 -0.31 8.62
C ASP A 119 7.11 0.66 9.04
N TYR A 120 7.07 1.12 10.28
CA TYR A 120 8.12 2.00 10.82
C TYR A 120 9.50 1.32 10.77
N ILE A 121 9.61 0.08 11.25
CA ILE A 121 10.87 -0.67 11.26
C ILE A 121 11.41 -0.89 9.84
N TYR A 122 10.56 -1.31 8.89
CA TYR A 122 11.00 -1.53 7.52
C TYR A 122 11.36 -0.21 6.84
N SER A 123 10.68 0.89 7.16
CA SER A 123 11.04 2.22 6.64
C SER A 123 12.43 2.66 7.08
N LEU A 124 12.86 2.30 8.30
CA LEU A 124 14.21 2.57 8.79
C LEU A 124 15.27 1.75 8.06
N LYS A 125 14.95 0.52 7.65
CA LYS A 125 15.85 -0.38 6.93
C LYS A 125 16.11 0.05 5.48
N VAL A 126 15.22 0.83 4.86
CA VAL A 126 15.45 1.32 3.49
C VAL A 126 16.66 2.26 3.48
N PRO A 127 17.76 1.99 2.78
CA PRO A 127 18.93 2.87 2.80
C PRO A 127 18.59 4.28 2.27
N SER A 128 19.27 5.31 2.80
CA SER A 128 19.16 6.67 2.25
C SER A 128 19.56 6.67 0.77
N SER A 129 18.58 6.90 -0.10
CA SER A 129 18.73 6.70 -1.53
C SER A 129 17.63 7.43 -2.31
N PRO A 130 17.82 7.66 -3.63
CA PRO A 130 16.75 8.11 -4.51
C PRO A 130 15.49 7.24 -4.44
N TRP A 131 15.65 5.92 -4.26
CA TRP A 131 14.53 4.98 -4.10
C TRP A 131 13.77 5.19 -2.80
N ARG A 132 14.47 5.45 -1.68
CA ARG A 132 13.83 5.82 -0.41
C ARG A 132 13.03 7.11 -0.56
N ARG A 133 13.62 8.15 -1.18
CA ARG A 133 12.91 9.42 -1.41
C ARG A 133 11.67 9.21 -2.27
N ALA A 134 11.79 8.44 -3.35
CA ALA A 134 10.69 8.12 -4.25
C ALA A 134 9.54 7.41 -3.52
N LEU A 135 9.87 6.41 -2.70
CA LEU A 135 8.91 5.68 -1.86
C LEU A 135 8.21 6.58 -0.85
N LEU A 136 8.98 7.36 -0.07
CA LEU A 136 8.43 8.23 0.97
C LEU A 136 7.52 9.31 0.38
N THR A 137 7.93 9.97 -0.71
CA THR A 137 7.08 10.94 -1.42
C THR A 137 5.79 10.31 -1.89
N ARG A 138 5.85 9.06 -2.38
CA ARG A 138 4.65 8.36 -2.84
C ARG A 138 3.69 8.07 -1.68
N LEU A 139 4.20 7.63 -0.53
CA LEU A 139 3.38 7.32 0.65
C LEU A 139 2.64 8.54 1.21
N VAL A 140 3.18 9.75 1.04
CA VAL A 140 2.53 11.00 1.46
C VAL A 140 1.64 11.63 0.40
N HIS A 141 1.71 11.18 -0.86
CA HIS A 141 0.93 11.77 -1.94
C HIS A 141 -0.55 11.43 -1.77
N PRO A 142 -1.47 12.40 -1.68
CA PRO A 142 -2.88 12.14 -1.32
C PRO A 142 -3.59 11.18 -2.27
N GLU A 143 -3.20 11.17 -3.55
CA GLU A 143 -3.81 10.31 -4.59
C GLU A 143 -2.99 9.06 -4.93
N TRP A 144 -2.02 8.67 -4.09
CA TRP A 144 -1.12 7.53 -4.39
C TRP A 144 -1.87 6.23 -4.71
N TYR A 145 -3.04 6.06 -4.09
CA TYR A 145 -3.89 4.90 -4.24
C TYR A 145 -4.85 5.00 -5.43
N LEU A 146 -4.99 6.17 -6.08
CA LEU A 146 -5.90 6.39 -7.22
C LEU A 146 -5.24 6.28 -8.59
N VAL A 147 -3.95 5.92 -8.62
CA VAL A 147 -3.21 5.71 -9.86
C VAL A 147 -3.89 4.65 -10.74
N SER A 148 -3.88 4.90 -12.06
CA SER A 148 -4.68 4.14 -13.03
C SER A 148 -4.45 2.63 -12.98
N TYR A 149 -3.20 2.19 -12.77
CA TYR A 149 -2.90 0.76 -12.72
C TYR A 149 -3.49 0.06 -11.49
N LEU A 150 -3.58 0.74 -10.34
CA LEU A 150 -4.22 0.18 -9.14
C LEU A 150 -5.74 0.09 -9.30
N ARG A 151 -6.35 1.10 -9.96
CA ARG A 151 -7.76 1.07 -10.36
C ARG A 151 -8.06 -0.05 -11.35
N LEU A 152 -7.22 -0.20 -12.36
CA LEU A 152 -7.34 -1.26 -13.37
C LEU A 152 -7.21 -2.63 -12.70
N ASP A 153 -6.22 -2.81 -11.86
CA ASP A 153 -6.00 -4.04 -11.11
C ASP A 153 -7.21 -4.40 -10.22
N CYS A 154 -7.73 -3.43 -9.47
CA CYS A 154 -8.95 -3.59 -8.69
C CYS A 154 -10.14 -4.01 -9.58
N THR A 155 -10.27 -3.42 -10.77
CA THR A 155 -11.32 -3.74 -11.75
C THR A 155 -11.19 -5.16 -12.29
N MET A 156 -9.97 -5.57 -12.70
CA MET A 156 -9.69 -6.88 -13.28
C MET A 156 -9.95 -8.03 -12.31
N ARG A 157 -9.84 -7.79 -11.00
CA ARG A 157 -10.18 -8.77 -9.96
C ARG A 157 -11.67 -8.79 -9.58
N GLY A 158 -12.52 -8.07 -10.32
CA GLY A 158 -13.93 -7.90 -9.98
C GLY A 158 -14.13 -7.09 -8.70
N GLY A 159 -13.26 -6.12 -8.42
CA GLY A 159 -13.29 -5.29 -7.24
C GLY A 159 -14.28 -4.12 -7.33
N CYS A 160 -14.20 -3.22 -6.34
CA CYS A 160 -15.12 -2.08 -6.22
C CYS A 160 -14.99 -1.06 -7.36
N CYS A 161 -13.80 -0.91 -7.96
CA CYS A 161 -13.58 0.03 -9.07
C CYS A 161 -14.28 -0.40 -10.38
N GLY A 162 -14.50 -1.70 -10.60
CA GLY A 162 -15.27 -2.16 -11.75
C GLY A 162 -16.78 -2.12 -11.54
N ARG A 163 -17.24 -1.86 -10.30
CA ARG A 163 -18.66 -1.79 -9.93
C ARG A 163 -19.13 -0.38 -9.59
N ASP A 164 -18.24 0.61 -9.67
CA ASP A 164 -18.52 2.02 -9.38
C ASP A 164 -19.22 2.30 -8.04
N CYS A 165 -19.00 1.47 -7.02
CA CYS A 165 -19.65 1.65 -5.72
C CYS A 165 -19.01 2.76 -4.86
N GLY A 166 -17.97 3.45 -5.34
CA GLY A 166 -17.26 4.55 -4.67
C GLY A 166 -16.46 4.15 -3.42
N CYS A 167 -16.43 2.86 -3.08
CA CYS A 167 -15.79 2.35 -1.87
C CYS A 167 -14.28 2.63 -1.79
N CYS A 168 -13.56 2.56 -2.91
CA CYS A 168 -12.11 2.73 -2.95
C CYS A 168 -11.65 4.18 -2.75
N GLU A 169 -12.54 5.15 -2.89
CA GLU A 169 -12.22 6.58 -2.85
C GLU A 169 -12.52 7.21 -1.48
N ARG A 170 -13.09 6.44 -0.56
CA ARG A 170 -13.51 6.91 0.76
C ARG A 170 -12.70 6.22 1.85
N PRO A 171 -12.43 6.92 2.97
CA PRO A 171 -11.88 6.29 4.16
C PRO A 171 -12.71 5.09 4.60
N ARG A 172 -12.03 4.01 4.99
CA ARG A 172 -12.71 2.78 5.46
C ARG A 172 -13.15 2.87 6.91
N SER A 173 -12.50 3.72 7.69
CA SER A 173 -12.76 3.88 9.11
C SER A 173 -12.74 5.36 9.45
N THR A 174 -13.71 5.82 10.21
CA THR A 174 -13.70 7.18 10.80
C THR A 174 -12.59 7.34 11.84
N HIS A 175 -12.13 6.23 12.43
CA HIS A 175 -11.06 6.24 13.42
C HIS A 175 -9.67 6.31 12.77
N ARG A 176 -9.59 5.96 11.47
CA ARG A 176 -8.36 5.89 10.69
C ARG A 176 -8.61 6.51 9.31
N PRO A 177 -8.86 7.83 9.25
CA PRO A 177 -9.30 8.51 8.02
C PRO A 177 -8.27 8.42 6.89
N ASP A 178 -6.99 8.28 7.23
CA ASP A 178 -5.89 8.17 6.27
C ASP A 178 -5.79 6.77 5.61
N SER A 179 -6.67 5.85 6.01
CA SER A 179 -6.73 4.48 5.47
C SER A 179 -7.48 4.42 4.14
N LEU A 180 -6.83 4.96 3.10
CA LEU A 180 -7.34 4.97 1.73
C LEU A 180 -6.70 3.84 0.91
N GLY A 181 -7.49 3.18 0.08
CA GLY A 181 -7.00 2.06 -0.72
C GLY A 181 -8.05 1.24 -1.44
N HIS A 182 -7.57 0.45 -2.39
CA HIS A 182 -8.39 -0.49 -3.14
C HIS A 182 -8.84 -1.69 -2.31
N CYS A 183 -9.91 -2.34 -2.75
CA CYS A 183 -10.44 -3.49 -2.05
C CYS A 183 -9.47 -4.67 -2.06
N THR A 184 -9.34 -5.32 -0.91
CA THR A 184 -8.74 -6.63 -0.74
C THR A 184 -9.85 -7.69 -0.63
N GLY A 185 -9.47 -8.93 -0.35
CA GLY A 185 -10.41 -10.01 -0.05
C GLY A 185 -11.32 -9.73 1.15
N GLU A 186 -10.92 -8.81 2.04
CA GLU A 186 -11.66 -8.45 3.26
C GLU A 186 -12.66 -7.31 3.06
N CYS A 187 -12.76 -6.74 1.86
CA CYS A 187 -13.71 -5.66 1.60
C CYS A 187 -15.15 -6.13 1.77
N GLY A 188 -15.88 -5.57 2.76
CA GLY A 188 -17.29 -5.89 3.00
C GLY A 188 -18.21 -5.72 1.78
N CYS A 189 -17.98 -4.70 0.95
CA CYS A 189 -18.73 -4.52 -0.30
C CYS A 189 -18.47 -5.67 -1.29
N CYS A 190 -17.21 -6.07 -1.48
CA CYS A 190 -16.86 -7.20 -2.34
C CYS A 190 -17.39 -8.52 -1.78
N THR A 191 -17.32 -8.74 -0.47
CA THR A 191 -17.86 -9.94 0.18
C THR A 191 -19.37 -10.05 -0.02
N ARG A 192 -20.12 -8.94 0.08
CA ARG A 192 -21.56 -8.92 -0.21
C ARG A 192 -21.86 -9.19 -1.69
N ALA A 193 -21.15 -8.53 -2.60
CA ALA A 193 -21.34 -8.71 -4.03
C ALA A 193 -21.04 -10.15 -4.48
N ARG A 194 -20.03 -10.77 -3.87
CA ARG A 194 -19.60 -12.14 -4.16
C ARG A 194 -20.47 -13.20 -3.48
N GLY A 195 -21.11 -12.88 -2.36
CA GLY A 195 -22.02 -13.78 -1.65
C GLY A 195 -21.36 -14.84 -0.75
N PHE A 196 -20.03 -14.86 -0.64
CA PHE A 196 -19.30 -15.82 0.22
C PHE A 196 -18.00 -15.22 0.79
N LYS A 197 -17.50 -15.78 1.90
CA LYS A 197 -16.17 -15.46 2.47
C LYS A 197 -15.08 -16.21 1.68
N LEU A 198 -13.92 -15.60 1.43
CA LEU A 198 -12.81 -16.33 0.79
C LEU A 198 -12.27 -17.39 1.75
N SER A 199 -11.85 -18.53 1.19
CA SER A 199 -10.95 -19.46 1.87
C SER A 199 -9.52 -18.88 1.93
N SER A 200 -8.63 -19.53 2.66
CA SER A 200 -7.20 -19.17 2.68
C SER A 200 -6.59 -19.13 1.28
N GLU A 201 -6.93 -20.10 0.43
CA GLU A 201 -6.51 -20.14 -0.98
C GLU A 201 -7.14 -18.99 -1.78
N GLY A 202 -8.42 -18.70 -1.55
CA GLY A 202 -9.08 -17.55 -2.17
C GLY A 202 -8.39 -16.22 -1.81
N HIS A 203 -7.97 -16.05 -0.56
CA HIS A 203 -7.19 -14.88 -0.14
C HIS A 203 -5.82 -14.83 -0.82
N ARG A 204 -5.14 -15.96 -0.98
CA ARG A 204 -3.86 -16.05 -1.69
C ARG A 204 -4.00 -15.62 -3.16
N LEU A 205 -5.00 -16.14 -3.87
CA LEU A 205 -5.27 -15.76 -5.26
C LEU A 205 -5.68 -14.28 -5.38
N ALA A 206 -6.47 -13.78 -4.42
CA ALA A 206 -6.83 -12.36 -4.36
C ALA A 206 -5.62 -11.46 -4.08
N LYS A 207 -4.55 -11.97 -3.46
CA LYS A 207 -3.25 -11.27 -3.29
C LYS A 207 -2.36 -11.38 -4.52
N ALA A 208 -2.39 -12.49 -5.25
CA ALA A 208 -1.45 -12.82 -6.32
C ALA A 208 -1.30 -11.73 -7.39
N GLY A 209 -2.37 -11.03 -7.80
CA GLY A 209 -2.25 -9.93 -8.76
C GLY A 209 -1.39 -8.75 -8.27
N TRP A 210 -1.28 -8.54 -6.94
CA TRP A 210 -0.53 -7.42 -6.35
C TRP A 210 0.96 -7.75 -6.31
N LEU A 211 1.28 -9.03 -6.10
CA LEU A 211 2.64 -9.58 -6.04
C LEU A 211 3.18 -9.95 -7.43
N CYS A 212 2.33 -10.34 -8.39
CA CYS A 212 2.71 -10.55 -9.79
C CYS A 212 2.90 -9.24 -10.56
N ALA A 213 2.42 -8.11 -10.02
CA ALA A 213 2.97 -6.79 -10.34
C ALA A 213 4.39 -6.57 -9.73
N GLY A 214 5.06 -7.65 -9.30
CA GLY A 214 6.45 -7.82 -8.86
C GLY A 214 7.53 -7.51 -9.91
N VAL A 215 7.18 -6.72 -10.92
CA VAL A 215 8.04 -5.66 -11.48
C VAL A 215 8.02 -4.43 -10.54
N GLY A 216 7.58 -4.63 -9.29
CA GLY A 216 7.11 -3.65 -8.33
C GLY A 216 8.11 -2.55 -8.06
N LEU A 217 9.40 -2.82 -7.86
CA LEU A 217 10.33 -1.72 -7.64
C LEU A 217 10.40 -0.77 -8.84
N VAL A 218 10.35 -1.31 -10.06
CA VAL A 218 10.46 -0.53 -11.30
C VAL A 218 9.13 0.16 -11.64
N LEU A 219 7.98 -0.52 -11.53
CA LEU A 219 6.66 0.09 -11.80
C LEU A 219 6.12 0.97 -10.66
N TYR A 220 6.46 0.67 -9.41
CA TYR A 220 6.08 1.47 -8.25
C TYR A 220 6.87 2.79 -8.18
N LEU A 221 7.98 2.90 -8.95
CA LEU A 221 8.86 4.07 -9.02
C LEU A 221 8.89 4.72 -10.43
N ARG A 222 8.26 4.13 -11.46
CA ARG A 222 8.25 4.63 -12.87
C ARG A 222 7.14 5.61 -13.26
N VAL A 223 6.35 6.12 -12.32
CA VAL A 223 5.26 7.07 -12.62
C VAL A 223 5.51 8.41 -11.98
#